data_AF-A0A5N5EA68-F1
#
_entry.id   AF-A0A5N5EA68-F1
#
_cell.length_a   1.000
_cell.length_b   1.000
_cell.length_c   1.000
_cell.angle_alpha   90.00
_cell.angle_beta   90.00
_cell.angle_gamma   90.00
#
_symmetry.space_group_name_H-M   'P 1'
#
loop_
_entity.id
_entity.type
_entity.pdbx_description
1 polymer ?
#
loop_
_entity_poly.entity_id
_entity_poly.type
_entity_poly.pdbx_seq_one_letter_code
_entity_poly.pdbx_strand_id
1 'polypeptide(L)' 'ALELQRRGGGIGAAALCGGGGQGDALIIRVPKA' A
#
# COMPACT_ATOMS: atom_id res chain seq x y z
N ALA A 1 -4.43 0.56 5.87
CA ALA A 1 -3.23 -0.29 5.97
C ALA A 1 -3.42 -1.46 6.96
N LEU A 2 -4.62 -2.04 7.00
CA LEU A 2 -5.03 -2.97 8.05
C LEU A 2 -4.19 -4.26 8.08
N GLU A 3 -3.85 -4.80 6.91
CA GLU A 3 -3.03 -6.01 6.83
C GLU A 3 -1.59 -5.76 7.29
N LEU A 4 -0.98 -4.62 6.94
CA LEU A 4 0.34 -4.25 7.47
C LEU A 4 0.31 -4.08 8.99
N GLN A 5 -0.75 -3.49 9.55
CA GLN A 5 -0.93 -3.40 11.00
C GLN A 5 -1.05 -4.78 11.64
N ARG A 6 -1.83 -5.70 11.07
CA ARG A 6 -1.96 -7.10 11.55
C ARG A 6 -0.63 -7.86 11.53
N ARG A 7 0.27 -7.52 10.61
CA ARG A 7 1.63 -8.08 10.51
C ARG A 7 2.67 -7.38 11.41
N GLY A 8 2.27 -6.39 12.20
CA GLY A 8 3.17 -5.66 13.09
C GLY A 8 3.89 -4.46 12.45
N GLY A 9 3.34 -3.90 11.38
CA GLY A 9 3.88 -2.74 10.67
C GLY A 9 4.80 -3.11 9.50
N GLY A 10 5.41 -2.10 8.89
CA GLY A 10 6.31 -2.26 7.74
C GLY A 10 5.98 -1.37 6.56
N ILE A 11 6.55 -1.70 5.40
CA ILE A 11 6.37 -1.00 4.13
C ILE A 11 5.55 -1.88 3.20
N GLY A 12 4.57 -1.30 2.53
CA GLY A 12 3.83 -1.96 1.45
C GLY A 12 3.55 -1.00 0.30
N ALA A 13 3.10 -1.55 -0.81
CA ALA A 13 2.64 -0.80 -1.96
C ALA A 13 1.18 -1.13 -2.24
N ALA A 14 0.44 -0.13 -2.68
CA ALA A 14 -0.87 -0.31 -3.28
C ALA A 14 -0.85 0.33 -4.66
N ALA A 15 -1.42 -0.36 -5.64
CA ALA A 15 -1.52 0.13 -7.01
C ALA A 15 -2.95 -0.09 -7.52
N LEU A 16 -3.39 0.80 -8.39
CA LEU A 16 -4.69 0.75 -9.05
C LEU A 16 -4.48 0.91 -10.56
N CYS A 17 -5.14 0.07 -11.36
CA CYS A 17 -5.22 0.28 -12.79
C CYS A 17 -6.44 1.14 -13.15
N GLY A 18 -6.28 1.98 -14.18
CA GLY A 18 -7.34 2.79 -14.76
C GLY A 18 -7.47 2.55 -16.26
N GLY A 19 -8.65 2.87 -16.82
CA GLY A 19 -8.87 2.82 -18.26
C GLY A 19 -7.94 3.77 -19.04
N GLY A 20 -7.68 3.45 -20.32
CA GLY A 20 -6.84 4.28 -21.18
C GLY A 20 -5.33 4.19 -20.90
N GLY A 21 -4.89 3.13 -20.20
CA GLY A 21 -3.46 2.91 -19.88
C GLY A 21 -2.98 3.67 -18.64
N GLN A 22 -3.89 4.13 -17.79
CA GLN A 22 -3.57 4.87 -16.57
C GLN A 22 -3.36 3.94 -15.37
N GLY A 23 -2.73 4.50 -14.34
CA GLY A 23 -2.66 3.86 -13.04
C GLY A 23 -2.05 4.77 -11.99
N ASP A 24 -2.42 4.50 -10.74
CA ASP A 24 -1.89 5.18 -9.57
C ASP A 24 -1.16 4.18 -8.70
N ALA A 25 -0.14 4.65 -8.00
CA ALA A 25 0.59 3.85 -7.03
C ALA A 25 0.94 4.67 -5.80
N LEU A 26 0.85 4.05 -4.63
CA LEU A 26 1.21 4.63 -3.35
C LEU A 26 2.13 3.68 -2.58
N ILE A 27 3.15 4.28 -1.95
CA ILE A 27 3.94 3.63 -0.91
C ILE A 27 3.30 3.91 0.45
N ILE A 28 3.03 2.84 1.19
CA ILE A 28 2.41 2.88 2.52
C ILE A 28 3.48 2.51 3.55
N ARG A 29 3.68 3.39 4.53
CA ARG A 29 4.51 3.13 5.72
C ARG A 29 3.61 3.00 6.93
N VAL A 30 3.76 1.90 7.67
CA VAL A 30 3.14 1.68 8.98
C VAL A 30 4.26 1.51 9.99
N PRO A 31 4.31 2.32 11.06
CA PRO A 31 5.28 2.14 12.13
C PRO A 31 5.25 0.71 12.65
N LYS A 32 6.44 0.14 12.91
CA LYS A 32 6.52 -1.13 13.64
C LYS A 32 6.20 -0.87 15.12
N ALA A 33 5.48 -1.80 15.72
CA ALA A 33 5.31 -1.86 17.18
C ALA A 33 6.63 -2.31 17.84
#